data_AF-A0A3S0VKC7-F1
#
_entry.id   AF-A0A3S0VKC7-F1
#
_cell.length_a   1.000
_cell.length_b   1.000
_cell.length_c   1.000
_cell.angle_alpha   90.00
_cell.angle_beta   90.00
_cell.angle_gamma   90.00
#
_symmetry.space_group_name_H-M   'P 1'
#
loop_
_entity.id
_entity.type
_entity.pdbx_description
1 polymer ?
#
loop_
_entity_poly.entity_id
_entity_poly.type
_entity_poly.pdbx_seq_one_letter_code
_entity_poly.pdbx_strand_id
1 'polypeptide(L)'
;MNFLKAGSAALFSLFALKGKAQTDTLNTRSYADQVMIRVNLDTNIESYTFSQGEDDADQTTLSINNKIKTSLSLDYRIISATLSFAPKIFNRDDGLKGNSSYTDFSFRLFPGRFIQNVYYKM
;
A
#
# COMPACT_ATOMS: atom_id res chain seq x y z
N MET A 1 55.64 -30.58 -28.61
CA MET A 1 54.29 -31.16 -28.40
C MET A 1 53.45 -30.12 -27.66
N ASN A 2 52.23 -29.81 -28.14
CA ASN A 2 51.12 -29.09 -27.46
C ASN A 2 50.51 -27.83 -28.14
N PHE A 3 50.98 -27.38 -29.30
CA PHE A 3 50.26 -26.31 -30.03
C PHE A 3 48.90 -26.80 -30.57
N LEU A 4 48.80 -28.08 -30.95
CA LEU A 4 47.56 -28.70 -31.42
C LEU A 4 46.49 -28.81 -30.30
N LYS A 5 46.92 -29.05 -29.04
CA LYS A 5 46.04 -29.13 -27.86
C LYS A 5 45.52 -27.76 -27.43
N ALA A 6 46.36 -26.72 -27.54
CA ALA A 6 45.95 -25.35 -27.24
C ALA A 6 44.95 -24.83 -28.29
N GLY A 7 45.18 -25.16 -29.56
CA GLY A 7 44.26 -24.81 -30.65
C GLY A 7 42.89 -25.48 -30.53
N SER A 8 42.84 -26.77 -30.18
CA SER A 8 41.58 -27.48 -30.00
C SER A 8 40.80 -27.02 -28.75
N ALA A 9 41.49 -26.66 -27.67
CA ALA A 9 40.85 -26.08 -26.48
C ALA A 9 40.26 -24.68 -26.76
N ALA A 10 40.96 -23.85 -27.55
CA ALA A 10 40.45 -22.54 -27.98
C ALA A 10 39.22 -22.67 -28.90
N LEU A 11 39.22 -23.66 -29.80
CA LEU A 11 38.08 -23.98 -30.66
C LEU A 11 36.86 -24.47 -29.86
N PHE A 12 37.05 -25.29 -28.82
CA PHE A 12 35.97 -25.72 -27.93
C PHE A 12 35.37 -24.55 -27.13
N SER A 13 36.19 -23.58 -26.73
CA SER A 13 35.73 -22.38 -26.00
C SER A 13 34.89 -21.43 -26.87
N LEU A 14 35.06 -21.44 -28.19
CA LEU A 14 34.27 -20.65 -29.14
C LEU A 14 32.91 -21.30 -29.47
N PHE A 15 32.78 -22.61 -29.27
CA PHE A 15 31.52 -23.34 -29.44
C PHE A 15 30.60 -23.33 -28.21
N ALA A 16 31.01 -22.70 -27.11
CA ALA A 16 30.13 -22.34 -26.01
C ALA A 16 29.23 -21.15 -26.40
N LEU A 17 28.54 -21.27 -27.53
CA LEU A 17 27.49 -20.38 -27.96
C LEU A 17 26.41 -20.41 -26.89
N LYS A 18 26.17 -19.25 -26.29
CA LYS A 18 25.07 -19.02 -25.35
C LYS A 18 23.76 -19.36 -26.05
N GLY A 19 23.25 -20.57 -25.81
CA GLY A 19 21.88 -20.91 -26.11
C GLY A 19 21.00 -19.89 -25.42
N LYS A 20 20.32 -19.04 -26.19
CA LYS A 20 19.28 -18.17 -25.62
C LYS A 20 18.22 -19.10 -25.08
N ALA A 21 18.11 -19.18 -23.76
CA ALA A 21 16.96 -19.79 -23.12
C ALA A 21 15.71 -19.09 -23.67
N GLN A 22 14.94 -19.82 -24.47
CA GLN A 22 13.64 -19.38 -24.95
C GLN A 22 12.80 -19.09 -23.72
N THR A 23 12.68 -17.80 -23.39
CA THR A 23 11.89 -17.37 -22.25
C THR A 23 10.45 -17.47 -22.70
N ASP A 24 9.77 -18.51 -22.21
CA ASP A 24 8.37 -18.77 -22.49
C ASP A 24 7.53 -17.65 -21.88
N THR A 25 7.35 -16.56 -22.64
CA THR A 25 6.77 -15.29 -22.15
C THR A 25 5.26 -15.24 -22.40
N LEU A 26 4.66 -16.31 -22.91
CA LEU A 26 3.30 -16.29 -23.46
C LEU A 26 2.18 -16.17 -22.43
N ASN A 27 2.46 -16.22 -21.12
CA ASN A 27 1.39 -16.07 -20.11
C ASN A 27 1.74 -15.22 -18.88
N THR A 28 2.87 -14.51 -18.86
CA THR A 28 3.13 -13.56 -17.76
C THR A 28 2.45 -12.24 -18.08
N ARG A 29 1.22 -12.07 -17.61
CA ARG A 29 0.51 -10.78 -17.65
C ARG A 29 1.15 -9.85 -16.62
N SER A 30 2.02 -8.95 -17.10
CA SER A 30 2.59 -7.90 -16.28
C SER A 30 1.54 -6.83 -16.01
N TYR A 31 1.16 -6.67 -14.75
CA TYR A 31 0.32 -5.56 -14.28
C TYR A 31 1.15 -4.29 -13.99
N ALA A 32 2.47 -4.33 -14.25
CA ALA A 32 3.40 -3.25 -13.89
C ALA A 32 3.09 -1.92 -14.59
N ASP A 33 2.43 -1.96 -15.75
CA ASP A 33 2.08 -0.76 -16.53
C ASP A 33 0.59 -0.38 -16.40
N GLN A 34 -0.16 -1.01 -15.51
CA GLN A 34 -1.57 -0.68 -15.27
C GLN A 34 -1.71 0.37 -14.17
N VAL A 35 -2.62 1.31 -14.38
CA VAL A 35 -3.04 2.28 -13.35
C VAL A 35 -4.02 1.57 -12.42
N MET A 36 -3.69 1.51 -11.13
CA MET A 36 -4.58 0.96 -10.11
C MET A 36 -5.23 2.11 -9.33
N ILE A 37 -6.56 2.12 -9.29
CA ILE A 37 -7.35 3.06 -8.50
C ILE A 37 -7.96 2.28 -7.34
N ARG A 38 -7.74 2.75 -6.11
CA ARG A 38 -8.27 2.13 -4.88
C ARG A 38 -9.07 3.14 -4.08
N VAL A 39 -10.24 2.72 -3.59
CA VAL A 39 -11.06 3.48 -2.65
C VAL A 39 -11.22 2.62 -1.40
N ASN A 40 -10.77 3.14 -0.25
CA ASN A 40 -10.90 2.48 1.04
C ASN A 40 -11.83 3.30 1.93
N LEU A 41 -12.71 2.61 2.67
CA LEU A 41 -13.57 3.20 3.68
C LEU A 41 -13.31 2.47 4.99
N ASP A 42 -12.62 3.13 5.90
CA ASP A 42 -12.28 2.62 7.22
C ASP A 42 -13.24 3.24 8.25
N THR A 43 -14.03 2.41 8.92
CA THR A 43 -14.91 2.83 10.02
C THR A 43 -14.30 2.36 11.33
N ASN A 44 -13.75 3.25 12.16
CA ASN A 44 -13.32 2.90 13.51
C ASN A 44 -14.42 3.33 14.50
N ILE A 45 -15.13 2.33 15.03
CA ILE A 45 -16.19 2.48 16.02
C ILE A 45 -15.77 1.72 17.27
N GLU A 46 -15.17 2.43 18.23
CA GLU A 46 -14.80 1.90 19.54
C GLU A 46 -15.69 2.51 20.63
N SER A 47 -16.38 1.65 21.38
CA SER A 47 -17.22 2.02 22.51
C SER A 47 -16.91 1.09 23.69
N TYR A 48 -16.65 1.68 24.85
CA TYR A 48 -16.45 0.97 26.10
C TYR A 48 -17.62 1.26 27.03
N THR A 49 -18.29 0.22 27.50
CA THR A 49 -19.35 0.34 28.51
C THR A 49 -18.80 -0.14 29.83
N PHE A 50 -18.74 0.74 30.82
CA PHE A 50 -18.40 0.41 32.19
C PHE A 50 -19.70 0.35 33.01
N SER A 51 -19.98 -0.82 33.58
CA SER A 51 -21.13 -1.04 34.47
C SER A 51 -20.63 -1.25 35.89
N GLN A 52 -21.15 -0.48 36.85
CA GLN A 52 -20.83 -0.66 38.28
C GLN A 52 -22.12 -0.95 39.07
N GLY A 53 -22.16 -2.08 39.78
CA GLY A 53 -23.30 -2.50 40.62
C GLY A 53 -24.01 -3.77 40.13
N GLU A 54 -24.81 -4.39 41.01
CA GLU A 54 -25.48 -5.69 40.80
C GLU A 54 -26.71 -5.60 39.87
N ASP A 55 -27.20 -4.37 39.60
CA ASP A 55 -28.45 -4.10 38.86
C ASP A 55 -28.30 -3.02 37.76
N ASP A 56 -27.14 -2.93 37.08
CA ASP A 56 -26.96 -2.01 35.92
C ASP A 56 -27.25 -0.52 36.19
N ALA A 57 -27.32 -0.10 37.46
CA ALA A 57 -27.81 1.22 37.86
C ALA A 57 -26.90 2.39 37.45
N ASP A 58 -25.59 2.14 37.28
CA ASP A 58 -24.63 3.11 36.79
C ASP A 58 -23.84 2.54 35.60
N GLN A 59 -24.37 2.76 34.39
CA GLN A 59 -23.67 2.49 33.12
C GLN A 59 -23.04 3.77 32.59
N THR A 60 -21.71 3.80 32.54
CA THR A 60 -20.95 4.87 31.87
C THR A 60 -20.47 4.36 30.50
N THR A 61 -21.06 4.89 29.44
CA THR A 61 -20.67 4.59 28.06
C THR A 61 -19.62 5.60 27.59
N LEU A 62 -18.37 5.16 27.47
CA LEU A 62 -17.27 5.92 26.89
C LEU A 62 -17.17 5.57 25.40
N SER A 63 -17.61 6.47 24.54
CA SER A 63 -17.48 6.33 23.09
C SER A 63 -16.30 7.15 22.59
N ILE A 64 -15.28 6.52 22.02
CA ILE A 64 -14.20 7.22 21.33
C ILE A 64 -14.82 7.90 20.09
N ASN A 65 -14.38 9.12 19.75
CA ASN A 65 -14.95 9.90 18.66
C ASN A 65 -14.97 9.08 17.37
N ASN A 66 -16.17 8.83 16.81
CA ASN A 66 -16.35 7.97 15.65
C ASN A 66 -15.62 8.60 14.47
N LYS A 67 -14.56 7.95 13.98
CA LYS A 67 -13.75 8.44 12.87
C LYS A 67 -13.96 7.53 11.68
N ILE A 68 -14.72 8.03 10.71
CA ILE A 68 -14.78 7.46 9.37
C ILE A 68 -13.64 8.07 8.58
N LYS A 69 -12.78 7.23 8.02
CA LYS A 69 -11.67 7.63 7.14
C LYS A 69 -11.93 7.07 5.76
N THR A 70 -12.01 7.94 4.77
CA THR A 70 -12.08 7.58 3.35
C THR A 70 -10.71 7.82 2.74
N SER A 71 -10.19 6.87 1.96
CA SER A 71 -8.89 6.99 1.29
C SER A 71 -9.00 6.65 -0.19
N LEU A 72 -8.64 7.60 -1.05
CA LEU A 72 -8.49 7.40 -2.49
C LEU A 72 -7.01 7.25 -2.81
N SER A 73 -6.63 6.16 -3.47
CA SER A 73 -5.25 5.88 -3.88
C SER A 73 -5.16 5.67 -5.39
N LEU A 74 -4.14 6.24 -6.00
CA LEU A 74 -3.76 6.08 -7.39
C LEU A 74 -2.33 5.55 -7.44
N ASP A 75 -2.16 4.33 -7.93
CA ASP A 75 -0.86 3.68 -8.03
C ASP A 75 -0.52 3.41 -9.49
N TYR A 76 0.70 3.78 -9.88
CA TYR A 76 1.22 3.56 -11.22
C TYR A 76 2.72 3.29 -11.18
N ARG A 77 3.11 2.03 -11.43
CA ARG A 77 4.48 1.53 -11.59
C ARG A 77 5.51 2.01 -10.54
N ILE A 78 5.95 3.26 -10.62
CA ILE A 78 6.96 3.91 -9.78
C ILE A 78 6.39 5.02 -8.87
N ILE A 79 5.12 5.39 -9.01
CA ILE A 79 4.48 6.45 -8.22
C ILE A 79 3.21 5.93 -7.55
N SER A 80 2.90 6.48 -6.39
CA SER A 80 1.66 6.25 -5.66
C SER A 80 1.23 7.56 -5.01
N ALA A 81 -0.01 7.97 -5.25
CA ALA A 81 -0.62 9.12 -4.60
C ALA A 81 -1.82 8.63 -3.79
N THR A 82 -1.92 9.04 -2.53
CA THR A 82 -3.04 8.70 -1.65
C THR A 82 -3.57 9.96 -1.00
N LEU A 83 -4.87 10.17 -1.10
CA LEU A 83 -5.60 11.21 -0.40
C LEU A 83 -6.58 10.55 0.56
N SER A 84 -6.41 10.78 1.85
CA SER A 84 -7.28 10.30 2.91
C SER A 84 -7.98 11.48 3.58
N PHE A 85 -9.28 11.39 3.81
CA PHE A 85 -10.03 12.42 4.51
C PHE A 85 -11.17 11.82 5.34
N ALA A 86 -11.60 12.53 6.37
CA ALA A 86 -12.77 12.16 7.16
C ALA A 86 -14.03 12.88 6.60
N PRO A 87 -14.95 12.18 5.93
CA PRO A 87 -16.17 12.80 5.41
C PRO A 87 -17.08 13.27 6.54
N LYS A 88 -17.46 14.56 6.53
CA LYS A 88 -18.32 15.17 7.56
C LYS A 88 -19.79 14.71 7.54
N ILE A 89 -20.21 14.04 6.46
CA ILE A 89 -21.62 13.69 6.18
C ILE A 89 -22.17 12.67 7.20
N PHE A 90 -21.29 11.90 7.86
CA PHE A 90 -21.66 10.87 8.82
C PHE A 90 -21.40 11.27 10.29
N ASN A 91 -20.84 12.46 10.55
CA ASN A 91 -20.72 13.00 11.90
C ASN A 91 -22.01 13.76 12.23
N ARG A 92 -22.96 13.05 12.83
CA ARG A 92 -24.15 13.65 13.41
C ARG A 92 -23.70 14.52 14.59
N ASP A 93 -23.98 15.80 14.51
CA ASP A 93 -23.51 16.86 15.41
C ASP A 93 -24.26 16.77 16.74
N ASP A 94 -23.87 15.82 17.58
CA ASP A 94 -24.25 15.81 18.98
C ASP A 94 -23.22 16.73 19.65
N GLY A 95 -23.56 18.00 19.89
CA GLY A 95 -22.66 19.14 20.21
C GLY A 95 -21.66 19.00 21.38
N LEU A 96 -21.50 17.80 21.93
CA LEU A 96 -20.45 17.38 22.87
C LEU A 96 -19.24 16.73 22.16
N LYS A 97 -19.36 16.30 20.90
CA LYS A 97 -18.26 15.69 20.13
C LYS A 97 -17.51 16.76 19.33
N GLY A 98 -16.25 16.99 19.68
CA GLY A 98 -15.38 17.95 18.99
C GLY A 98 -15.25 17.67 17.48
N ASN A 99 -15.35 18.73 16.68
CA ASN A 99 -15.24 18.73 15.21
C ASN A 99 -13.79 18.49 14.74
N SER A 100 -13.24 17.29 14.92
CA SER A 100 -11.93 16.96 14.35
C SER A 100 -12.07 16.60 12.86
N SER A 101 -11.66 17.51 11.96
CA SER A 101 -11.46 17.20 10.55
C SER A 101 -10.07 16.61 10.33
N TYR A 102 -9.98 15.42 9.73
CA TYR A 102 -8.71 14.78 9.36
C TYR A 102 -8.54 14.84 7.84
N THR A 103 -7.39 15.29 7.36
CA THR A 103 -7.01 15.16 5.94
C THR A 103 -5.53 14.82 5.83
N ASP A 104 -5.21 13.79 5.08
CA ASP A 104 -3.87 13.26 4.93
C ASP A 104 -3.59 13.04 3.45
N PHE A 105 -2.46 13.56 3.00
CA PHE A 105 -1.97 13.40 1.65
C PHE A 105 -0.61 12.70 1.71
N SER A 106 -0.49 11.58 0.99
CA SER A 106 0.75 10.83 0.87
C SER A 106 1.12 10.69 -0.60
N PHE A 107 2.37 10.98 -0.92
CA PHE A 107 2.96 10.73 -2.22
C PHE A 107 4.20 9.88 -2.06
N ARG A 108 4.24 8.76 -2.78
CA ARG A 108 5.31 7.78 -2.68
C ARG A 108 5.91 7.49 -4.05
N LEU A 109 7.24 7.49 -4.10
CA LEU A 109 8.04 7.20 -5.26
C LEU A 109 8.89 5.95 -5.02
N PHE A 110 8.97 5.09 -6.02
CA PHE A 110 9.69 3.83 -5.96
C PHE A 110 10.62 3.62 -7.18
N PRO A 111 11.62 4.48 -7.43
CA PRO A 111 12.55 4.28 -8.53
C PRO A 111 13.46 3.07 -8.26
N GLY A 112 13.16 1.93 -8.89
CA GLY A 112 13.94 0.70 -8.79
C GLY A 112 13.85 0.06 -7.41
N ARG A 113 14.91 0.18 -6.60
CA ARG A 113 15.00 -0.38 -5.24
C ARG A 113 14.89 0.68 -4.14
N PHE A 114 14.70 1.95 -4.50
CA PHE A 114 14.63 3.05 -3.54
C PHE A 114 13.18 3.44 -3.29
N ILE A 115 12.82 3.73 -2.04
CA ILE A 115 11.47 4.13 -1.63
C ILE A 115 11.55 5.52 -0.99
N GLN A 116 10.89 6.51 -1.58
CA GLN A 116 10.71 7.84 -0.99
C GLN A 116 9.23 8.05 -0.69
N ASN A 117 8.91 8.48 0.52
CA ASN A 117 7.54 8.81 0.90
C ASN A 117 7.50 10.23 1.47
N VAL A 118 6.68 11.07 0.87
CA VAL A 118 6.34 12.39 1.36
C VAL A 118 4.91 12.31 1.86
N TYR A 119 4.70 12.66 3.12
CA TYR A 119 3.37 12.65 3.72
C TYR A 119 3.11 13.99 4.41
N TYR A 120 1.86 14.42 4.34
CA TYR A 120 1.40 15.65 4.96
C TYR A 120 0.04 15.40 5.60
N LYS A 121 -0.05 15.67 6.90
CA LYS A 121 -1.23 15.42 7.73
C LYS A 121 -1.73 16.74 8.30
N MET A 122 -3.01 17.03 8.07
CA MET A 122 -3.78 18.13 8.63
C MET A 122 -4.77 17.61 9.66
#